data_AF-N4WQF7-F1
#
_entry.id   AF-N4WQF7-F1
#
_cell.length_a   1.000
_cell.length_b   1.000
_cell.length_c   1.000
_cell.angle_alpha   90.00
_cell.angle_beta   90.00
_cell.angle_gamma   90.00
#
_symmetry.space_group_name_H-M   'P 1'
#
loop_
_entity.id
_entity.type
_entity.pdbx_description
1 polymer ?
#
loop_
_entity_poly.entity_id
_entity_poly.type
_entity_poly.pdbx_seq_one_letter_code
_entity_poly.pdbx_strand_id
1 'polypeptide(L)' 'MKMGDMAKYTDRLNETMQIKDKQLRNDRLANLQSDLEAAYEIPLTGDALKFRIENPGVIELYRTVVEARSV' A
#
# COMPACT_ATOMS: atom_id res chain seq x y z
N MET A 1 13.23 -9.50 5.90
CA MET A 1 12.37 -8.33 5.60
C MET A 1 11.98 -7.70 6.93
N LYS A 2 12.24 -6.40 7.12
CA LYS A 2 12.16 -5.76 8.44
C LYS A 2 10.72 -5.36 8.74
N MET A 3 10.12 -5.96 9.77
CA MET A 3 8.78 -5.63 10.26
C MET A 3 8.54 -4.12 10.50
N GLY A 4 9.61 -3.35 10.74
CA GLY A 4 9.55 -1.89 10.90
C GLY A 4 9.08 -1.12 9.66
N ASP A 5 9.27 -1.66 8.46
CA ASP A 5 8.87 -0.96 7.23
C ASP A 5 7.35 -1.00 7.04
N MET A 6 6.68 -2.09 7.45
CA MET A 6 5.23 -2.23 7.32
C MET A 6 4.47 -1.24 8.22
N ALA A 7 4.93 -1.07 9.46
CA ALA A 7 4.34 -0.10 10.39
C ALA A 7 4.38 1.33 9.82
N LYS A 8 5.52 1.73 9.22
CA LYS A 8 5.68 3.03 8.57
C LYS A 8 4.66 3.25 7.45
N TYR A 9 4.39 2.24 6.63
CA TYR A 9 3.40 2.38 5.55
C TYR A 9 1.96 2.42 6.08
N THR A 10 1.65 1.66 7.14
CA THR A 10 0.35 1.73 7.82
C THR A 10 0.10 3.10 8.45
N ASP A 11 1.11 3.69 9.10
CA ASP A 11 1.00 5.03 9.68
C ASP A 11 0.76 6.09 8.60
N ARG A 12 1.50 6.01 7.48
CA ARG A 12 1.30 6.89 6.32
C ARG A 12 -0.10 6.75 5.72
N LEU A 13 -0.66 5.55 5.67
CA LEU A 13 -2.04 5.34 5.23
C LEU A 13 -3.02 6.05 6.17
N ASN A 14 -2.88 5.83 7.49
CA ASN A 14 -3.75 6.45 8.49
C ASN A 14 -3.71 7.99 8.40
N GLU A 15 -2.51 8.56 8.31
CA GLU A 15 -2.32 10.01 8.13
C GLU A 15 -2.97 10.51 6.83
N THR A 16 -2.79 9.77 5.74
CA THR A 16 -3.36 10.13 4.43
C THR A 16 -4.89 10.11 4.47
N MET A 17 -5.50 9.16 5.18
CA MET A 17 -6.95 9.07 5.33
C MET A 17 -7.56 10.24 6.13
N GLN A 18 -6.78 10.92 6.99
CA GLN A 18 -7.24 12.13 7.70
C GLN A 18 -7.30 13.38 6.81
N ILE A 19 -6.77 13.33 5.58
CA ILE A 19 -6.77 14.46 4.65
C ILE A 19 -8.18 14.68 4.08
N LYS A 20 -8.73 15.86 4.33
CA LYS A 20 -10.07 16.27 3.85
C LYS A 20 -10.08 16.59 2.36
N ASP A 21 -8.99 17.14 1.84
CA ASP A 21 -8.82 17.42 0.42
C ASP A 21 -8.73 16.10 -0.35
N LYS A 22 -9.73 15.84 -1.19
CA LYS A 22 -9.84 14.58 -1.94
C LYS A 22 -8.72 14.44 -2.97
N GLN A 23 -8.34 15.52 -3.65
CA GLN A 23 -7.30 15.46 -4.67
C GLN A 23 -5.96 15.15 -4.03
N LEU A 24 -5.60 15.90 -2.99
CA LEU A 24 -4.34 15.68 -2.25
C LEU A 24 -4.29 14.28 -1.62
N ARG A 25 -5.41 13.81 -1.07
CA ARG A 25 -5.49 12.44 -0.52
C ARG A 25 -5.23 11.41 -1.61
N ASN A 26 -5.88 11.52 -2.76
CA ASN A 26 -5.73 10.58 -3.86
C ASN A 26 -4.31 10.57 -4.43
N ASP A 27 -3.67 11.74 -4.54
CA ASP A 27 -2.27 11.85 -4.97
C ASP A 27 -1.33 11.16 -3.96
N ARG A 28 -1.55 11.35 -2.66
CA ARG A 28 -0.75 10.68 -1.63
C ARG A 28 -0.97 9.18 -1.56
N LEU A 29 -2.20 8.71 -1.76
CA LEU A 29 -2.50 7.28 -1.85
C LEU A 29 -1.86 6.64 -3.09
N ALA A 30 -1.82 7.35 -4.23
CA ALA A 30 -1.11 6.89 -5.43
C ALA A 30 0.39 6.74 -5.17
N ASN A 31 1.00 7.74 -4.53
CA ASN A 31 2.41 7.66 -4.14
C ASN A 31 2.67 6.52 -3.13
N LEU A 32 1.78 6.33 -2.16
CA LEU A 32 1.89 5.25 -1.19
C LEU A 32 1.80 3.86 -1.86
N GLN A 33 0.94 3.72 -2.86
CA GLN A 33 0.85 2.49 -3.66
C GLN A 33 2.17 2.21 -4.38
N SER A 34 2.72 3.19 -5.11
CA SER A 34 3.98 3.02 -5.83
C SER A 34 5.16 2.77 -4.89
N ASP A 35 5.17 3.39 -3.71
CA ASP A 35 6.20 3.12 -2.69
C ASP A 35 6.13 1.67 -2.17
N LEU A 36 4.92 1.12 -1.99
CA LEU A 36 4.72 -0.28 -1.58
C LEU A 36 5.16 -1.24 -2.69
N GLU A 37 4.81 -0.96 -3.94
CA GLU A 37 5.23 -1.73 -5.11
C GLU A 37 6.76 -1.80 -5.22
N ALA A 38 7.43 -0.65 -5.05
CA ALA A 38 8.88 -0.56 -5.12
C ALA A 38 9.58 -1.21 -3.91
N ALA A 39 9.08 -0.99 -2.69
CA ALA A 39 9.74 -1.46 -1.48
C ALA A 39 9.61 -2.96 -1.27
N TYR A 40 8.50 -3.56 -1.70
CA TYR A 40 8.23 -4.98 -1.56
C TYR A 40 8.32 -5.77 -2.87
N GLU A 41 8.71 -5.10 -3.96
CA GLU A 41 8.84 -5.70 -5.30
C GLU A 41 7.58 -6.49 -5.70
N ILE A 42 6.40 -5.92 -5.44
CA ILE A 42 5.11 -6.61 -5.59
C ILE A 42 4.93 -7.03 -7.07
N PRO A 43 4.90 -8.34 -7.37
CA PRO A 43 4.76 -8.80 -8.75
C PRO A 43 3.33 -8.54 -9.23
N LEU A 44 3.21 -7.77 -10.31
CA LEU A 44 1.93 -7.42 -10.93
C LEU A 44 1.33 -8.59 -11.73
N THR A 45 2.16 -9.53 -12.20
CA THR A 45 1.74 -10.70 -12.98
C THR A 45 2.59 -11.94 -12.65
N GLY A 46 2.09 -13.14 -12.99
CA GLY A 46 2.80 -14.41 -12.83
C GLY A 46 2.89 -14.90 -11.38
N ASP A 47 3.76 -14.29 -10.59
CA ASP A 47 4.11 -14.71 -9.22
C ASP A 47 3.23 -14.08 -8.13
N ALA A 48 2.22 -13.29 -8.51
CA ALA A 48 1.31 -12.60 -7.59
C ALA A 48 0.66 -13.53 -6.56
N LEU A 49 0.32 -14.76 -6.95
CA LEU A 49 -0.27 -15.75 -6.04
C LEU A 49 0.72 -16.21 -4.97
N LYS A 50 1.96 -16.52 -5.38
CA LYS A 50 3.03 -16.96 -4.47
C LYS A 50 3.42 -15.84 -3.52
N PHE A 51 3.64 -14.64 -4.06
CA PHE A 51 3.95 -13.45 -3.27
C PHE A 51 2.87 -13.18 -2.21
N ARG A 52 1.58 -13.31 -2.58
CA ARG A 52 0.46 -13.13 -1.65
C ARG A 52 0.47 -14.15 -0.49
N ILE A 53 0.82 -15.40 -0.77
CA ILE A 53 0.90 -16.44 0.25
C ILE A 53 2.07 -16.16 1.20
N GLU A 54 3.20 -15.70 0.67
CA GLU A 54 4.42 -15.43 1.45
C GLU A 54 4.34 -14.09 2.21
N ASN A 55 3.57 -13.11 1.73
CA ASN A 55 3.49 -11.75 2.27
C ASN A 55 2.03 -11.28 2.48
N PRO A 56 1.20 -12.00 3.27
CA PRO A 56 -0.22 -11.69 3.41
C PRO A 56 -0.46 -10.26 3.91
N GLY A 57 0.28 -9.80 4.92
CA GLY A 57 0.11 -8.44 5.48
C GLY A 57 0.48 -7.31 4.52
N VAL A 58 1.48 -7.50 3.65
CA VAL A 58 1.85 -6.51 2.62
C VAL A 58 0.71 -6.37 1.61
N ILE A 59 0.14 -7.50 1.19
CA ILE A 59 -0.97 -7.50 0.23
C ILE A 59 -2.25 -6.94 0.83
N GLU A 60 -2.54 -7.21 2.10
CA GLU A 60 -3.68 -6.59 2.78
C GLU A 60 -3.54 -5.07 2.79
N LEU A 61 -2.39 -4.55 3.22
CA LEU A 61 -2.11 -3.12 3.23
C LEU A 61 -2.21 -2.51 1.82
N TYR A 62 -1.59 -3.15 0.83
CA TYR A 62 -1.64 -2.72 -0.57
C TYR A 62 -3.07 -2.64 -1.09
N ARG A 63 -3.90 -3.67 -0.79
CA ARG A 63 -5.32 -3.68 -1.15
C ARG A 63 -6.09 -2.53 -0.50
N THR A 64 -5.88 -2.29 0.80
CA THR A 64 -6.53 -1.17 1.49
C THR A 64 -6.18 0.17 0.84
N VAL A 65 -4.94 0.37 0.41
CA VAL A 65 -4.53 1.58 -0.32
C VAL A 65 -5.27 1.70 -1.66
N VAL A 66 -5.33 0.62 -2.44
CA VAL A 66 -6.02 0.59 -3.75
C VAL A 66 -7.52 0.85 -3.60
N GLU A 67 -8.15 0.23 -2.60
CA GLU A 67 -9.57 0.43 -2.29
C GLU A 67 -9.84 1.88 -1.87
N ALA A 68 -8.99 2.46 -1.01
CA ALA A 68 -9.13 3.85 -0.56
C ALA A 68 -9.01 4.87 -1.71
N ARG A 69 -8.28 4.55 -2.79
CA ARG A 69 -8.20 5.39 -4.01
C ARG A 69 -9.46 5.31 -4.88
N SER A 70 -10.23 4.24 -4.73
CA SER A 70 -11.40 3.96 -5.56
C SER A 70 -12.68 4.64 -5.04
N VAL A 71 -12.59 5.38 -3.93
CA VAL A 71 -13.70 6.05 -3.21
C VAL A 71 -13.55 7.58 -3.24
#